data_AF-A0AAV8Z4Z2-F1
#
_entry.id   AF-A0AAV8Z4Z2-F1
#
_cell.length_a   1.000
_cell.length_b   1.000
_cell.length_c   1.000
_cell.angle_alpha   90.00
_cell.angle_beta   90.00
_cell.angle_gamma   90.00
#
_symmetry.space_group_name_H-M   'P 1'
#
loop_
_entity.id
_entity.type
_entity.pdbx_description
1 polymer ?
#
loop_
_entity_poly.entity_id
_entity_poly.type
_entity_poly.pdbx_seq_one_letter_code
_entity_poly.pdbx_strand_id
1 'polypeptide(L)'
;MNSVDFLLTNKDITYEIRTEIKRLGRPIPDLIISKTDIGKSRNYSRNFNSSVYTVYDRFKWLCGCPKRNKLFCFICLVRGGNQSAYTLEGCVGKGRHKATA
;
A
#
# COMPACT_ATOMS: atom_id res chain seq x y z
N MET A 1 -0.58 12.26 -12.03
CA MET A 1 0.83 12.25 -11.55
C MET A 1 0.97 11.70 -10.14
N ASN A 2 0.02 11.92 -9.21
CA ASN A 2 0.05 11.29 -7.88
C ASN A 2 -0.72 9.96 -7.84
N SER A 3 -0.22 8.95 -8.56
CA SER A 3 -0.75 7.59 -8.47
C SER A 3 0.34 6.63 -8.06
N VAL A 4 -0.01 5.62 -7.25
CA VAL A 4 0.92 4.55 -6.87
C VAL A 4 1.47 3.85 -8.10
N ASP A 5 0.66 3.67 -9.14
CA ASP A 5 1.09 3.08 -10.40
C ASP A 5 2.21 3.87 -11.08
N PHE A 6 2.13 5.21 -11.08
CA PHE A 6 3.18 6.07 -11.62
C PHE A 6 4.50 5.91 -10.85
N LEU A 7 4.43 5.84 -9.51
CA LEU A 7 5.60 5.63 -8.64
C LEU A 7 6.22 4.24 -8.81
N LEU A 8 5.42 3.23 -9.13
CA LEU A 8 5.90 1.86 -9.36
C LEU A 8 6.57 1.71 -10.74
N THR A 9 6.08 2.43 -11.75
CA THR A 9 6.62 2.39 -13.11
C THR A 9 7.87 3.27 -13.28
N ASN A 10 7.95 4.40 -12.56
CA ASN A 10 9.04 5.37 -12.69
C ASN A 10 9.93 5.36 -11.44
N LYS A 11 11.00 4.57 -11.46
CA LYS A 11 11.97 4.50 -10.33
C LYS A 11 12.84 5.74 -10.23
N ASP A 12 13.21 6.32 -11.37
CA ASP A 12 14.08 7.49 -11.47
C ASP A 12 13.26 8.80 -11.49
N ILE A 13 12.52 9.01 -10.41
CA ILE A 13 11.79 10.26 -10.16
C ILE A 13 12.70 11.30 -9.52
N THR A 14 12.71 12.51 -10.08
CA THR A 14 13.50 13.64 -9.56
C THR A 14 12.99 14.11 -8.19
N TYR A 15 13.82 14.91 -7.51
CA TYR A 15 13.48 15.43 -6.19
C TYR A 15 12.24 16.34 -6.22
N GLU A 16 12.08 17.14 -7.26
CA GLU A 16 10.96 18.06 -7.46
C GLU A 16 9.65 17.28 -7.61
N ILE A 17 9.66 16.22 -8.43
CA ILE A 17 8.51 15.33 -8.61
C ILE A 17 8.14 14.65 -7.28
N ARG A 18 9.14 14.17 -6.51
CA ARG A 18 8.89 13.60 -5.17
C ARG A 18 8.27 14.62 -4.23
N THR A 19 8.69 15.87 -4.29
CA THR A 19 8.17 16.95 -3.44
C THR A 19 6.72 17.25 -3.78
N GLU A 20 6.38 17.33 -5.08
CA GLU A 20 5.00 17.56 -5.51
C GLU A 20 4.07 16.39 -5.14
N ILE A 21 4.54 15.15 -5.27
CA ILE A 21 3.78 13.97 -4.85
C ILE A 21 3.50 13.97 -3.35
N LYS A 22 4.46 14.39 -2.50
CA LYS A 22 4.22 14.58 -1.06
C LYS A 22 3.16 15.64 -0.81
N ARG A 23 3.21 16.76 -1.53
CA ARG A 23 2.26 17.87 -1.40
C ARG A 23 0.83 17.45 -1.76
N LEU A 24 0.68 16.63 -2.80
CA LEU A 24 -0.62 16.10 -3.25
C LEU A 24 -1.19 15.02 -2.30
N GLY A 25 -0.43 14.57 -1.31
CA GLY A 25 -0.87 13.59 -0.33
C GLY A 25 -0.88 12.16 -0.87
N ARG A 26 -1.41 11.21 -0.10
CA ARG A 26 -1.44 9.79 -0.49
C ARG A 26 -2.78 9.43 -1.14
N PRO A 27 -2.79 8.57 -2.18
CA PRO A 27 -4.03 8.09 -2.76
C PRO A 27 -4.73 7.10 -1.83
N ILE A 28 -6.01 7.35 -1.58
CA ILE A 28 -6.91 6.59 -0.69
C ILE A 28 -8.11 6.12 -1.53
N PRO A 29 -7.91 5.19 -2.48
CA PRO A 29 -8.99 4.70 -3.30
C PRO A 29 -9.91 3.76 -2.52
N ASP A 30 -11.15 3.64 -2.98
CA ASP A 30 -12.04 2.56 -2.59
C ASP A 30 -11.55 1.24 -3.22
N LEU A 31 -11.08 0.30 -2.40
CA LEU A 31 -10.58 -1.00 -2.84
C LEU A 31 -11.39 -2.11 -2.19
N ILE A 32 -11.72 -3.11 -2.99
CA ILE A 32 -12.38 -4.34 -2.54
C ILE A 32 -11.32 -5.45 -2.59
N ILE A 33 -10.71 -5.74 -1.44
CA ILE A 33 -9.70 -6.78 -1.32
C ILE A 33 -10.18 -7.83 -0.32
N SER A 34 -10.28 -9.07 -0.77
CA SER A 34 -10.57 -10.23 0.08
C SER A 34 -9.50 -11.29 -0.12
N LYS A 35 -8.94 -11.80 0.96
CA LYS A 35 -7.99 -12.92 0.93
C LYS A 35 -8.44 -14.01 1.88
N THR A 36 -8.53 -15.24 1.38
CA THR A 36 -8.76 -16.43 2.20
C THR A 36 -7.46 -17.20 2.32
N ASP A 37 -6.95 -17.33 3.54
CA ASP A 37 -5.80 -18.18 3.86
C ASP A 37 -6.30 -19.52 4.40
N ILE A 38 -5.85 -20.63 3.82
CA ILE A 38 -6.17 -21.99 4.30
C ILE A 38 -5.24 -22.29 5.48
N GLY A 39 -5.83 -22.47 6.66
CA GLY A 39 -5.10 -22.87 7.87
C GLY A 39 -5.21 -24.36 8.13
N LYS A 40 -4.30 -24.89 8.96
CA LYS A 40 -4.27 -26.32 9.33
C LYS A 40 -5.56 -26.83 9.97
N SER A 41 -6.27 -25.97 10.71
CA SER A 41 -7.50 -26.33 11.45
C SER A 41 -8.73 -25.52 11.03
N ARG A 42 -8.53 -24.34 10.42
CA ARG A 42 -9.62 -23.49 9.92
C ARG A 42 -9.11 -22.54 8.85
N ASN A 43 -10.01 -22.13 7.98
CA ASN A 43 -9.76 -21.11 6.98
C ASN A 43 -9.94 -19.71 7.60
N TYR A 44 -9.09 -18.77 7.20
CA TYR A 44 -9.14 -17.39 7.64
C TYR A 44 -9.43 -16.49 6.45
N SER A 45 -10.62 -15.88 6.43
CA SER A 45 -10.95 -14.85 5.46
C SER A 45 -10.64 -13.47 6.05
N ARG A 46 -9.88 -12.66 5.31
CA ARG A 46 -9.54 -11.29 5.65
C ARG A 46 -10.06 -10.39 4.55
N ASN A 47 -10.90 -9.44 4.92
CA ASN A 47 -11.41 -8.43 4.01
C ASN A 47 -10.79 -7.08 4.37
N PHE A 48 -10.36 -6.37 3.35
CA PHE A 48 -10.05 -4.95 3.45
C PHE A 48 -11.35 -4.18 3.33
N ASN A 49 -11.61 -3.33 4.32
CA ASN A 49 -12.65 -2.33 4.24
C ASN A 49 -11.97 -0.99 3.95
N SER A 50 -12.29 -0.43 2.80
CA SER A 50 -11.76 0.84 2.29
C SER A 50 -12.38 2.06 2.96
N SER A 51 -13.43 1.88 3.78
CA SER A 51 -14.03 2.96 4.55
C SER A 51 -12.91 3.77 5.21
N VAL A 52 -12.85 5.04 4.84
CA VAL A 52 -11.78 6.00 5.17
C VAL A 52 -11.43 5.90 6.66
N TYR A 53 -12.47 5.74 7.49
CA TYR A 53 -12.45 5.63 8.94
C TYR A 53 -11.78 4.38 9.54
N THR A 54 -11.42 3.37 8.73
CA THR A 54 -10.98 2.07 9.27
C THR A 54 -9.49 1.80 9.08
N VAL A 55 -9.02 1.70 7.84
CA VAL A 55 -7.63 1.28 7.57
C VAL A 55 -6.73 2.45 7.21
N TYR A 56 -7.18 3.36 6.35
CA TYR A 56 -6.37 4.52 5.94
C TYR A 56 -6.19 5.57 7.05
N ASP A 57 -7.14 5.64 7.98
CA ASP A 57 -7.00 6.46 9.18
C ASP A 57 -6.10 5.85 10.23
N ARG A 58 -6.19 4.53 10.44
CA ARG A 58 -5.31 3.82 11.37
C ARG A 58 -3.87 3.77 10.87
N PHE A 59 -3.66 3.70 9.56
CA PHE A 59 -2.33 3.60 8.96
C PHE A 59 -2.10 4.77 7.99
N LYS A 60 -1.67 5.91 8.54
CA LYS A 60 -1.42 7.14 7.76
C LYS A 60 -0.30 7.01 6.71
N TRP A 61 0.51 5.96 6.78
CA TRP A 61 1.54 5.62 5.78
C TRP A 61 1.01 4.75 4.64
N LEU A 62 -0.20 4.21 4.75
CA LEU A 62 -0.77 3.27 3.78
C LEU A 62 -1.48 4.02 2.64
N CYS A 63 -1.29 3.54 1.42
CA CYS A 63 -1.97 4.03 0.21
C CYS A 63 -2.45 2.86 -0.65
N GLY A 64 -3.38 3.11 -1.56
CA GLY A 64 -3.96 2.09 -2.45
C GLY A 64 -3.60 2.29 -3.92
N CYS A 65 -3.56 1.18 -4.66
CA CYS A 65 -3.45 1.18 -6.12
C CYS A 65 -4.65 0.42 -6.73
N PRO A 66 -5.63 1.12 -7.35
CA PRO A 66 -6.80 0.48 -7.95
C PRO A 66 -6.43 -0.49 -9.07
N LYS A 67 -5.50 -0.07 -9.96
CA LYS A 67 -5.02 -0.88 -11.09
C LYS A 67 -4.48 -2.24 -10.67
N ARG A 68 -3.81 -2.30 -9.52
CA ARG A 68 -3.22 -3.54 -8.99
C ARG A 68 -4.09 -4.20 -7.92
N ASN A 69 -5.21 -3.60 -7.55
CA ASN A 69 -6.06 -3.94 -6.41
C ASN A 69 -5.27 -4.31 -5.13
N LYS A 70 -4.31 -3.47 -4.76
CA LYS A 70 -3.33 -3.73 -3.69
C LYS A 70 -2.99 -2.48 -2.89
N LEU A 71 -2.48 -2.71 -1.68
CA LEU A 71 -2.03 -1.67 -0.76
C LEU A 71 -0.51 -1.56 -0.71
N PHE A 72 -0.01 -0.36 -0.48
CA PHE A 72 1.41 -0.02 -0.50
C PHE A 72 1.76 0.96 0.62
N CYS A 73 3.05 1.04 0.97
CA CYS A 73 3.55 2.08 1.86
C CYS A 73 3.91 3.34 1.06
N PHE A 74 3.15 4.42 1.26
CA PHE A 74 3.33 5.69 0.55
C PHE A 74 4.71 6.29 0.77
N ILE A 75 5.18 6.30 2.02
CA ILE A 75 6.49 6.87 2.37
C ILE A 75 7.63 6.10 1.69
N CYS A 76 7.53 4.77 1.62
CA CYS A 76 8.55 3.96 0.98
C CYS A 76 8.56 4.13 -0.55
N LEU A 77 7.37 4.25 -1.18
CA LEU A 77 7.26 4.55 -2.61
C LEU A 77 7.90 5.90 -2.95
N VAL A 78 7.60 6.94 -2.17
CA VAL A 78 8.10 8.30 -2.42
C VAL A 78 9.60 8.43 -2.11
N ARG A 79 10.11 7.75 -1.08
CA ARG A 79 11.55 7.77 -0.76
C ARG A 79 12.40 6.91 -1.70
N GLY A 80 11.79 6.02 -2.49
CA GLY A 80 12.52 5.03 -3.29
C GLY A 80 13.36 4.07 -2.45
N GLY A 81 12.95 3.82 -1.19
CA GLY A 81 13.73 3.06 -0.20
C GLY A 81 13.21 1.64 0.04
N ASN A 82 14.15 0.70 0.15
CA ASN A 82 14.06 -0.73 0.47
C ASN A 82 12.89 -1.56 -0.12
N GLN A 83 13.29 -2.60 -0.86
CA GLN A 83 12.42 -3.60 -1.45
C GLN A 83 11.72 -4.41 -0.34
N SER A 84 10.41 -4.22 -0.21
CA SER A 84 9.53 -4.96 0.69
C SER A 84 8.25 -5.33 -0.07
N ALA A 85 7.44 -6.21 0.50
CA ALA A 85 6.12 -6.53 -0.04
C ALA A 85 5.23 -5.29 -0.21
N TYR A 86 5.48 -4.22 0.55
CA TYR A 86 4.72 -2.96 0.51
C TYR A 86 5.27 -1.93 -0.49
N THR A 87 6.36 -2.23 -1.21
CA THR A 87 6.97 -1.33 -2.21
C THR A 87 7.03 -1.91 -3.62
N LEU A 88 7.14 -3.24 -3.80
CA LEU A 88 7.24 -3.85 -5.14
C LEU A 88 5.94 -4.53 -5.58
N GLU A 89 5.45 -5.46 -4.77
CA GLU A 89 4.32 -6.30 -5.15
C GLU A 89 2.99 -5.75 -4.70
N GLY A 90 2.95 -5.06 -3.56
CA GLY A 90 1.76 -4.62 -2.85
C GLY A 90 1.14 -5.75 -2.02
N CYS A 91 0.46 -5.40 -0.93
CA CYS A 91 -0.20 -6.37 -0.07
C CYS A 91 -1.71 -6.41 -0.31
N VAL A 92 -2.28 -7.62 -0.24
CA VAL A 92 -3.72 -7.88 -0.29
C VAL A 92 -4.33 -8.08 1.11
N GLY A 93 -3.60 -7.68 2.16
CA GLY A 93 -4.03 -7.82 3.56
C GLY A 93 -2.88 -7.54 4.53
N LYS A 94 -3.20 -7.42 5.83
CA LYS A 94 -2.17 -7.38 6.89
C LYS A 94 -1.42 -8.71 6.94
N GLY A 95 -0.36 -8.84 6.15
CA GLY A 95 0.70 -9.79 6.46
C GLY A 95 1.29 -9.39 7.81
N ARG A 96 1.40 -10.34 8.75
CA ARG A 96 2.19 -10.12 9.97
C ARG A 96 3.62 -9.81 9.52
N HIS A 97 4.01 -8.54 9.48
CA HIS A 97 5.41 -8.20 9.68
C HIS A 97 5.72 -8.64 11.11
N LYS A 98 6.50 -9.71 11.27
CA LYS A 98 7.28 -9.84 12.50
C LYS A 98 8.21 -8.64 12.48
N ALA A 99 7.95 -7.67 13.35
CA ALA A 99 8.98 -6.76 13.78
C ALA A 99 10.02 -7.63 14.47
N THR A 100 11.10 -7.95 13.76
CA THR A 100 12.32 -8.42 14.42
C THR A 100 12.83 -7.24 15.23
N ALA A 101 12.88 -7.46 16.55
CA ALA A 101 13.45 -6.54 17.54
C ALA A 101 14.93 -6.28 17.25
#